data_AF-A0AAJ2BBA2-F1
#
_entry.id   AF-A0AAJ2BBA2-F1
#
_cell.length_a   1.000
_cell.length_b   1.000
_cell.length_c   1.000
_cell.angle_alpha   90.00
_cell.angle_beta   90.00
_cell.angle_gamma   90.00
#
_symmetry.space_group_name_H-M   'P 1'
#
loop_
_entity.id
_entity.type
_entity.pdbx_description
1 polymer ?
#
loop_
_entity_poly.entity_id
_entity_poly.type
_entity_poly.pdbx_seq_one_letter_code
_entity_poly.pdbx_strand_id
1 'polypeptide(L)'
;MLFLTAAALGVCLGTMRNAASIVFVAFLIVVMFVVAAFSSPGSPSYLGLLLAILGYNAGLINVVAGMLMVSGLRVILQNQSVGPDRN
;
A
#
# COMPACT_ATOMS: atom_id res chain seq x y z
N MET A 1 13.14 9.05 -5.86
CA MET A 1 13.08 7.66 -5.34
C MET A 1 12.08 7.48 -4.19
N LEU A 2 11.71 8.53 -3.43
CA LEU A 2 10.80 8.41 -2.27
C LEU A 2 9.44 7.76 -2.54
N PHE A 3 8.77 8.14 -3.64
CA PHE A 3 7.46 7.59 -3.98
C PHE A 3 7.50 6.06 -4.14
N LEU A 4 8.45 5.56 -4.93
CA LEU A 4 8.56 4.13 -5.23
C LEU A 4 8.93 3.33 -3.97
N THR A 5 9.82 3.87 -3.12
CA THR A 5 10.17 3.25 -1.84
C THR A 5 8.96 3.18 -0.90
N ALA A 6 8.20 4.26 -0.79
CA ALA A 6 6.99 4.29 0.03
C ALA A 6 5.92 3.33 -0.50
N ALA A 7 5.76 3.25 -1.83
CA ALA A 7 4.87 2.28 -2.46
C ALA A 7 5.28 0.83 -2.18
N ALA A 8 6.57 0.51 -2.24
CA ALA A 8 7.07 -0.82 -1.89
C ALA A 8 6.78 -1.16 -0.42
N LEU A 9 6.96 -0.21 0.52
CA LEU A 9 6.58 -0.40 1.92
C LEU A 9 5.09 -0.66 2.10
N GLY A 10 4.24 0.11 1.40
CA GLY A 10 2.79 -0.08 1.41
C GLY A 10 2.39 -1.47 0.91
N VAL A 11 3.03 -1.96 -0.17
CA VAL A 11 2.80 -3.32 -0.68
C VAL A 11 3.24 -4.38 0.32
N CYS A 12 4.47 -4.30 0.84
CA CYS A 12 4.99 -5.29 1.79
C CYS A 12 4.17 -5.40 3.08
N LEU A 13 3.62 -4.30 3.59
CA LEU A 13 2.79 -4.34 4.79
C LEU A 13 1.34 -4.74 4.48
N GLY A 14 0.83 -4.32 3.33
CA GLY A 14 -0.50 -4.72 2.86
C GLY A 14 -0.59 -6.24 2.70
N THR A 15 0.47 -6.91 2.25
CA THR A 15 0.51 -8.38 2.14
C THR A 15 0.59 -9.07 3.50
N MET A 16 1.20 -8.45 4.51
CA MET A 16 1.24 -8.96 5.89
C MET A 16 -0.13 -8.91 6.59
N ARG A 17 -1.11 -8.16 6.05
CA ARG A 17 -2.49 -8.01 6.60
C ARG A 17 -2.57 -7.57 8.07
N ASN A 18 -1.49 -7.02 8.64
CA ASN A 18 -1.46 -6.59 10.03
C ASN A 18 -1.67 -5.06 10.14
N ALA A 19 -2.85 -4.65 10.60
CA ALA A 19 -3.22 -3.25 10.75
C ALA A 19 -2.27 -2.46 11.66
N ALA A 20 -1.73 -3.08 12.71
CA ALA A 20 -0.80 -2.40 13.62
C ALA A 20 0.51 -2.03 12.89
N SER A 21 1.03 -2.93 12.06
CA SER A 21 2.24 -2.67 11.27
C SER A 21 2.05 -1.58 10.21
N ILE A 22 0.84 -1.52 9.62
CA ILE A 22 0.48 -0.51 8.63
C ILE A 22 0.49 0.88 9.29
N VAL A 23 -0.23 1.05 10.40
CA VAL A 23 -0.28 2.33 11.11
C VAL A 23 1.10 2.72 11.65
N PHE A 24 1.85 1.77 12.19
CA PHE A 24 3.19 2.02 12.71
C PHE A 24 4.16 2.55 11.65
N VAL A 25 4.16 1.97 10.45
CA VAL A 25 5.04 2.46 9.37
C VAL A 25 4.56 3.80 8.81
N ALA A 26 3.25 4.03 8.71
CA ALA A 26 2.72 5.36 8.36
C ALA A 26 3.21 6.43 9.34
N PHE A 27 3.21 6.13 10.64
CA PHE A 27 3.77 7.01 11.68
C PHE A 27 5.28 7.21 11.51
N LEU A 28 6.05 6.13 11.29
CA LEU A 28 7.49 6.23 11.08
C LEU A 28 7.89 7.08 9.87
N ILE A 29 7.10 7.08 8.79
CA ILE A 29 7.34 7.96 7.63
C ILE A 29 7.31 9.43 8.06
N VAL A 30 6.30 9.83 8.84
CA VAL A 30 6.18 11.21 9.34
C VAL A 30 7.32 11.53 10.30
N VAL A 31 7.61 10.64 11.25
CA VAL A 31 8.68 10.83 12.24
C VAL A 31 10.04 11.02 11.56
N MET A 32 10.35 10.23 10.53
CA MET A 32 11.61 10.37 9.80
C MET A 32 11.74 11.72 9.09
N PHE A 33 10.65 12.27 8.55
CA PHE A 33 10.66 13.62 7.98
C PHE A 33 10.84 14.70 9.04
N VAL A 34 10.28 14.53 10.24
CA VAL A 34 10.50 15.43 11.38
C VAL A 34 11.96 15.38 11.82
N VAL A 35 12.54 14.18 11.98
CA VAL A 35 13.95 13.99 12.32
C VAL A 35 14.87 14.60 11.25
N ALA A 36 14.54 14.42 9.97
CA ALA A 36 15.26 15.04 8.87
C ALA A 36 15.18 16.57 8.90
N ALA A 37 14.03 17.14 9.28
CA ALA A 37 13.88 18.59 9.44
C ALA A 37 14.77 19.17 10.54
N PHE A 38 15.01 18.43 11.63
CA PHE A 38 15.91 18.85 12.71
C PHE A 38 17.40 18.59 12.40
N SER A 39 17.70 17.60 11.57
CA SER A 39 19.08 17.15 11.30
C SER A 39 19.68 17.78 10.05
N SER A 40 18.88 18.36 9.15
CA SER A 40 19.31 18.94 7.89
C SER A 40 19.33 20.48 7.95
N PRO A 41 20.43 21.14 7.57
CA PRO A 41 20.47 22.60 7.42
C PRO A 41 19.63 23.11 6.23
N GLY A 42 19.20 22.22 5.32
CA GLY A 42 18.28 22.55 4.22
C GLY A 42 16.82 22.38 4.61
N SER A 43 15.95 23.28 4.14
CA SER A 43 14.50 23.24 4.39
C SER A 43 13.92 21.86 4.06
N PRO A 44 13.16 21.24 4.99
CA PRO A 44 12.51 19.96 4.73
C PRO A 44 11.57 20.07 3.52
N SER A 45 11.71 19.14 2.57
CA SER A 45 10.91 19.14 1.36
C SER A 45 9.50 18.60 1.63
N TYR A 46 8.53 19.50 1.77
CA TYR A 46 7.11 19.14 1.91
C TYR A 46 6.59 18.30 0.74
N LEU A 47 7.11 18.53 -0.48
CA LEU A 47 6.80 17.71 -1.65
C LEU A 47 7.27 16.26 -1.47
N GLY A 48 8.43 16.06 -0.83
CA GLY A 48 8.93 14.72 -0.49
C GLY A 48 8.00 13.98 0.48
N LEU A 49 7.48 14.68 1.48
CA LEU A 49 6.51 14.12 2.44
C LEU A 49 5.20 13.75 1.75
N LEU A 50 4.68 14.63 0.90
CA LEU A 50 3.45 14.39 0.14
C LEU A 50 3.61 13.18 -0.81
N LEU A 51 4.73 13.08 -1.51
CA LEU A 51 5.05 11.93 -2.37
C LEU A 51 5.21 10.63 -1.57
N ALA A 52 5.78 10.68 -0.36
CA ALA A 52 5.91 9.50 0.49
C ALA A 52 4.53 9.02 0.99
N ILE A 53 3.67 9.93 1.43
CA ILE A 53 2.29 9.61 1.84
C ILE A 53 1.52 9.03 0.65
N LEU A 54 1.58 9.67 -0.52
CA LEU A 54 0.88 9.21 -1.70
C LEU A 54 1.38 7.83 -2.15
N GLY A 55 2.70 7.62 -2.15
CA GLY A 55 3.31 6.33 -2.49
C GLY A 55 2.87 5.22 -1.54
N TYR A 56 2.93 5.46 -0.23
CA TYR A 56 2.50 4.50 0.78
C TYR A 56 1.05 4.05 0.60
N ASN A 57 0.14 5.02 0.40
CA ASN A 57 -1.28 4.74 0.16
C ASN A 57 -1.49 4.04 -1.18
N ALA A 58 -0.81 4.45 -2.24
CA ALA A 58 -0.88 3.79 -3.55
C ALA A 58 -0.46 2.31 -3.45
N GLY A 59 0.58 2.00 -2.67
CA GLY A 59 1.01 0.62 -2.40
C GLY A 59 -0.07 -0.22 -1.71
N LEU A 60 -0.71 0.32 -0.66
CA LEU A 60 -1.81 -0.36 0.03
C LEU A 60 -3.03 -0.57 -0.88
N ILE A 61 -3.44 0.46 -1.62
CA ILE A 61 -4.55 0.38 -2.58
C ILE A 61 -4.27 -0.71 -3.62
N ASN A 62 -3.03 -0.79 -4.12
CA ASN A 62 -2.65 -1.81 -5.09
C ASN A 62 -2.80 -3.23 -4.55
N VAL A 63 -2.43 -3.46 -3.28
CA VAL A 63 -2.65 -4.76 -2.63
C VAL A 63 -4.14 -5.08 -2.51
N VAL A 64 -4.95 -4.13 -2.07
CA VAL A 64 -6.40 -4.31 -1.95
C VAL A 64 -7.03 -4.58 -3.31
N ALA A 65 -6.69 -3.80 -4.33
CA ALA A 65 -7.17 -4.00 -5.70
C ALA A 65 -6.80 -5.38 -6.25
N GLY A 66 -5.55 -5.83 -6.03
CA GLY A 66 -5.10 -7.17 -6.39
C GLY A 66 -5.89 -8.27 -5.68
N MET A 67 -6.17 -8.12 -4.38
CA MET A 67 -6.99 -9.08 -3.62
C MET A 67 -8.43 -9.12 -4.15
N LEU A 68 -9.03 -7.98 -4.49
CA LEU A 68 -10.38 -7.90 -5.05
C LEU A 68 -10.44 -8.54 -6.45
N MET A 69 -9.45 -8.28 -7.31
CA MET A 69 -9.35 -8.90 -8.63
C MET A 69 -9.26 -10.42 -8.54
N VAL A 70 -8.39 -10.96 -7.67
CA VAL A 70 -8.26 -12.41 -7.47
C VAL A 70 -9.54 -13.01 -6.89
N SER A 71 -10.19 -12.32 -5.96
CA SER A 71 -11.47 -12.76 -5.39
C SER A 71 -12.57 -12.79 -6.45
N GLY A 72 -12.68 -11.74 -7.27
CA GLY A 72 -13.65 -11.67 -8.36
C GLY A 72 -13.43 -12.75 -9.43
N LEU A 73 -12.17 -12.98 -9.81
CA LEU A 73 -11.81 -14.06 -10.74
C LEU A 73 -12.21 -15.43 -10.19
N ARG A 74 -11.96 -15.70 -8.89
CA ARG A 74 -12.35 -16.97 -8.26
C ARG A 74 -13.86 -17.19 -8.32
N VAL A 75 -14.67 -16.16 -8.05
CA VAL A 75 -16.14 -16.25 -8.11
C VAL A 75 -16.61 -16.57 -9.53
N ILE A 76 -16.03 -15.92 -10.54
CA ILE A 76 -16.35 -16.19 -11.95
C ILE A 76 -16.02 -17.64 -12.32
N LEU A 77 -14.83 -18.12 -11.96
CA LEU A 77 -14.40 -19.49 -12.25
C LEU A 77 -15.28 -20.53 -11.53
N GLN A 78 -15.70 -20.26 -10.29
CA GLN A 78 -16.64 -21.11 -9.57
C GLN A 78 -18.00 -21.19 -10.29
N ASN A 79 -18.54 -20.05 -10.74
CA ASN A 79 -19.79 -20.03 -11.50
C ASN A 79 -19.69 -20.76 -12.85
N GLN A 80 -18.52 -20.77 -13.50
CA GLN A 80 -18.30 -21.53 -14.75
C GLN A 80 -18.13 -23.03 -14.51
N SER A 81 -17.64 -23.44 -13.34
CA SER A 81 -17.52 -24.87 -12.96
C SER A 81 -18.87 -25.51 -12.59
N VAL A 82 -19.89 -24.70 -12.31
CA VAL A 82 -21.28 -25.14 -12.17
C VAL A 82 -21.93 -25.05 -13.55
N GLY A 83 -21.47 -25.91 -14.46
CA GLY A 83 -21.94 -25.93 -15.85
C GLY A 83 -23.43 -26.28 -15.99
N PRO A 84 -24.08 -25.85 -17.10
CA PRO A 84 -25.49 -26.11 -17.45
C PRO A 84 -25.79 -27.58 -17.80
N ASP A 85 -25.11 -28.55 -17.20
CA ASP A 85 -25.27 -29.99 -17.47
C ASP A 85 -26.38 -30.62 -16.60
N ARG A 86 -27.16 -29.76 -15.93
CA ARG A 86 -28.38 -30.12 -15.22
C ARG A 86 -29.54 -29.55 -16.01
N ASN A 87 -30.01 -30.32 -16.99
CA ASN A 87 -31.41 -30.49 -17.41
C ASN A 87 -31.45 -31.42 -18.62
#